data_AF-A0A9D9DGY2-F1
#
_entry.id   AF-A0A9D9DGY2-F1
#
_cell.length_a   1.000
_cell.length_b   1.000
_cell.length_c   1.000
_cell.angle_alpha   90.00
_cell.angle_beta   90.00
_cell.angle_gamma   90.00
#
_symmetry.space_group_name_H-M   'P 1'
#
loop_
_entity.id
_entity.type
_entity.pdbx_description
1 polymer ?
#
loop_
_entity_poly.entity_id
_entity_poly.type
_entity_poly.pdbx_seq_one_letter_code
_entity_poly.pdbx_strand_id
1 'polypeptide(L)'
;MKSKVYFTRDLSPEKVVELYKRLGIELPGKVAVKVHSGEKGNQNYLHPEFWKPMVDYVGGTIVECNTAYGDASVGVRDNTESHLKLLEEHGWNKYFKVDLMDAEGPDVVWPVEGGKVLKTNAVGKNILNYDSMLVLAHFKGHPMGGYGGALKQLSIGCASRAGKALIHSAGASDDRYECWEKHASHIIFPEAMADAAKTVVDHFKGKIAFINVMKNLSVDCDCCAVAEDPCMKDIGMLASLDPVAIDQACIDLVWNSDDPGKEHFKERVISRNGLHTLEAAEEIGVGSRDYELIEL
;
A
#
# COMPACT_ATOMS: atom_id res chain seq x y z
N MET A 1 14.74 0.58 20.60
CA MET A 1 14.93 1.96 20.10
C MET A 1 13.71 2.27 19.26
N LYS A 2 13.08 3.43 19.42
CA LYS A 2 11.87 3.77 18.65
C LYS A 2 12.18 3.85 17.16
N SER A 3 11.23 3.46 16.32
CA SER A 3 11.34 3.66 14.87
C SER A 3 11.26 5.15 14.56
N LYS A 4 12.10 5.64 13.65
CA LYS A 4 12.09 7.06 13.24
C LYS A 4 11.10 7.26 12.10
N VAL A 5 10.29 8.30 12.21
CA VAL A 5 9.37 8.74 11.16
C VAL A 5 9.64 10.21 10.87
N TYR A 6 10.17 10.49 9.69
CA TYR A 6 10.41 11.86 9.24
C TYR A 6 9.14 12.43 8.65
N PHE A 7 8.82 13.69 8.93
CA PHE A 7 7.59 14.34 8.50
C PHE A 7 7.87 15.73 7.93
N THR A 8 7.18 16.09 6.84
CA THR A 8 7.15 17.46 6.32
C THR A 8 5.75 17.82 5.86
N ARG A 9 5.41 19.11 5.97
CA ARG A 9 4.14 19.67 5.49
C ARG A 9 4.18 20.09 4.03
N ASP A 10 5.37 20.21 3.46
CA ASP A 10 5.56 20.55 2.06
C ASP A 10 5.26 19.33 1.19
N LEU A 11 4.21 19.46 0.36
CA LEU A 11 3.68 18.42 -0.52
C LEU A 11 4.23 18.53 -1.95
N SER A 12 5.37 19.19 -2.15
CA SER A 12 6.02 19.21 -3.47
C SER A 12 6.63 17.85 -3.82
N PRO A 13 6.58 17.44 -5.11
CA PRO A 13 7.24 16.21 -5.59
C PRO A 13 8.72 16.09 -5.16
N GLU A 14 9.44 17.20 -5.11
CA GLU A 14 10.87 17.24 -4.77
C GLU A 14 11.12 16.88 -3.30
N LYS A 15 10.17 17.17 -2.40
CA LYS A 15 10.29 16.80 -0.98
C LYS A 15 10.21 15.31 -0.72
N VAL A 16 9.64 14.52 -1.64
CA VAL A 16 9.67 13.07 -1.56
C VAL A 16 11.14 12.58 -1.55
N VAL A 17 11.98 13.16 -2.40
CA VAL A 17 13.42 12.83 -2.49
C VAL A 17 14.17 13.26 -1.22
N GLU A 18 13.85 14.43 -0.68
CA GLU A 18 14.47 14.91 0.56
C GLU A 18 14.14 14.02 1.75
N LEU A 19 12.86 13.64 1.91
CA LEU A 19 12.41 12.71 2.93
C LEU A 19 13.13 11.36 2.81
N TYR A 20 13.23 10.80 1.60
CA TYR A 20 13.96 9.56 1.35
C TYR A 20 15.42 9.67 1.82
N LYS A 21 16.11 10.77 1.48
CA LYS A 21 17.51 11.00 1.88
C LYS A 21 17.70 11.01 3.41
N ARG A 22 16.69 11.44 4.18
CA ARG A 22 16.73 11.44 5.65
C ARG A 22 16.70 10.04 6.27
N LEU A 23 16.26 9.03 5.52
CA LEU A 23 16.34 7.63 5.94
C LEU A 23 17.80 7.15 6.06
N GLY A 24 18.74 7.80 5.35
CA GLY A 24 20.17 7.48 5.43
C GLY A 24 20.52 6.12 4.84
N ILE A 25 19.73 5.62 3.90
CA ILE A 25 19.97 4.35 3.19
C ILE A 25 19.96 4.52 1.68
N GLU A 26 20.58 3.58 0.99
CA GLU A 26 20.49 3.41 -0.46
C GLU A 26 19.83 2.06 -0.75
N LEU A 27 18.82 2.06 -1.63
CA LEU A 27 18.18 0.84 -2.10
C LEU A 27 19.07 0.18 -3.17
N PRO A 28 19.61 -1.04 -2.93
CA PRO A 28 20.58 -1.63 -3.85
C PRO A 28 19.91 -2.24 -5.09
N GLY A 29 20.70 -2.38 -6.16
CA GLY A 29 20.34 -3.20 -7.33
C GLY A 29 19.11 -2.70 -8.09
N LYS A 30 18.28 -3.63 -8.57
CA LYS A 30 17.01 -3.30 -9.23
C LYS A 30 15.95 -2.95 -8.20
N VAL A 31 15.49 -1.71 -8.21
CA VAL A 31 14.48 -1.21 -7.27
C VAL A 31 13.06 -1.41 -7.82
N ALA A 32 12.23 -2.17 -7.10
CA ALA A 32 10.79 -2.18 -7.30
C ALA A 32 10.17 -0.94 -6.65
N VAL A 33 9.44 -0.12 -7.40
CA VAL A 33 8.73 1.05 -6.87
C VAL A 33 7.24 0.75 -6.83
N LYS A 34 6.75 0.40 -5.64
CA LYS A 34 5.34 0.07 -5.42
C LYS A 34 4.53 1.35 -5.24
N VAL A 35 3.57 1.56 -6.14
CA VAL A 35 2.58 2.66 -6.11
C VAL A 35 1.17 2.10 -6.20
N HIS A 36 0.14 2.92 -6.01
CA HIS A 36 -1.20 2.58 -6.49
C HIS A 36 -1.43 3.31 -7.82
N SER A 37 -1.76 2.59 -8.89
CA SER A 37 -1.92 3.17 -10.24
C SER A 37 -3.17 4.02 -10.46
N GLY A 38 -4.11 3.97 -9.50
CA GLY A 38 -5.44 4.58 -9.58
C GLY A 38 -6.41 3.70 -10.34
N GLU A 39 -7.63 3.55 -9.85
CA GLU A 39 -8.70 2.86 -10.59
C GLU A 39 -9.35 3.80 -11.62
N LYS A 40 -9.93 3.23 -12.69
CA LYS A 40 -10.65 4.01 -13.69
C LYS A 40 -11.77 4.82 -13.04
N GLY A 41 -11.77 6.13 -13.28
CA GLY A 41 -12.75 7.07 -12.72
C GLY A 41 -12.36 7.67 -11.37
N ASN A 42 -11.31 7.15 -10.71
CA ASN A 42 -10.83 7.74 -9.47
C ASN A 42 -10.13 9.07 -9.74
N GLN A 43 -10.61 10.13 -9.10
CA GLN A 43 -10.10 11.50 -9.25
C GLN A 43 -9.01 11.86 -8.23
N ASN A 44 -8.83 11.05 -7.19
CA ASN A 44 -8.03 11.45 -6.02
C ASN A 44 -6.59 10.93 -6.07
N TYR A 45 -6.29 9.88 -6.83
CA TYR A 45 -4.96 9.24 -6.84
C TYR A 45 -3.84 10.20 -7.25
N LEU A 46 -2.64 9.93 -6.74
CA LEU A 46 -1.46 10.72 -7.10
C LEU A 46 -0.91 10.28 -8.45
N HIS A 47 -1.01 11.16 -9.43
CA HIS A 47 -0.61 10.94 -10.82
C HIS A 47 0.91 10.70 -10.98
N PRO A 48 1.34 10.04 -12.07
CA PRO A 48 2.74 9.72 -12.36
C PRO A 48 3.71 10.91 -12.20
N GLU A 49 3.30 12.11 -12.60
CA GLU A 49 4.11 13.33 -12.56
C GLU A 49 4.56 13.68 -11.14
N PHE A 50 3.70 13.45 -10.15
CA PHE A 50 4.01 13.70 -8.74
C PHE A 50 5.15 12.79 -8.25
N TRP A 51 5.16 11.54 -8.70
CA TRP A 51 6.16 10.55 -8.27
C TRP A 51 7.47 10.62 -9.06
N LYS A 52 7.46 11.29 -10.22
CA LYS A 52 8.58 11.28 -11.17
C LYS A 52 9.93 11.62 -10.53
N PRO A 53 10.08 12.70 -9.74
CA PRO A 53 11.39 13.02 -9.15
C PRO A 53 11.95 11.89 -8.28
N MET A 54 11.08 11.22 -7.51
CA MET A 54 11.49 10.12 -6.63
C MET A 54 11.83 8.85 -7.41
N VAL A 55 10.98 8.47 -8.38
CA VAL A 55 11.21 7.28 -9.21
C VAL A 55 12.50 7.43 -10.03
N ASP A 56 12.72 8.60 -10.63
CA ASP A 56 13.95 8.93 -11.34
C ASP A 56 15.18 8.84 -10.41
N TYR A 57 15.06 9.35 -9.18
CA TYR A 57 16.16 9.37 -8.21
C TYR A 57 16.64 7.96 -7.83
N VAL A 58 15.73 7.00 -7.65
CA VAL A 58 16.10 5.59 -7.37
C VAL A 58 16.31 4.76 -8.63
N GLY A 59 16.06 5.30 -9.83
CA GLY A 59 16.16 4.58 -11.09
C GLY A 59 15.28 3.32 -11.15
N GLY A 60 14.12 3.35 -10.48
CA GLY A 60 13.29 2.17 -10.24
C GLY A 60 12.27 1.86 -11.32
N THR A 61 11.67 0.67 -11.24
CA THR A 61 10.54 0.23 -12.09
C THR A 61 9.25 0.32 -11.29
N ILE A 62 8.19 0.90 -11.86
CA ILE A 62 6.87 0.90 -11.24
C ILE A 62 6.33 -0.52 -11.22
N VAL A 63 5.92 -1.00 -10.05
CA VAL A 63 5.35 -2.35 -9.91
C VAL A 63 3.89 -2.32 -9.44
N GLU A 64 3.07 -3.16 -10.06
CA GLU A 64 1.68 -3.42 -9.71
C GLU A 64 1.36 -4.91 -9.86
N CYS A 65 0.20 -5.33 -9.34
CA CYS A 65 -0.37 -6.65 -9.58
C CYS A 65 -1.86 -6.52 -9.93
N ASN A 66 -2.41 -7.47 -10.68
CA ASN A 66 -3.82 -7.54 -10.98
C ASN A 66 -4.67 -7.66 -9.70
N THR A 67 -5.86 -7.12 -9.76
CA THR A 67 -6.82 -7.12 -8.65
C THR A 67 -7.72 -8.36 -8.66
N ALA A 68 -8.21 -8.77 -7.50
CA ALA A 68 -9.25 -9.80 -7.40
C ALA A 68 -10.67 -9.22 -7.55
N TYR A 69 -10.82 -7.90 -7.42
CA TYR A 69 -12.13 -7.24 -7.28
C TYR A 69 -12.90 -7.21 -8.59
N GLY A 70 -12.30 -6.65 -9.66
CA GLY A 70 -12.95 -6.51 -10.96
C GLY A 70 -14.40 -6.03 -10.88
N ASP A 71 -15.32 -6.92 -11.28
CA ASP A 71 -16.77 -6.74 -11.25
C ASP A 71 -17.34 -6.50 -9.84
N ALA A 72 -16.73 -7.03 -8.78
CA ALA A 72 -17.14 -6.76 -7.40
C ALA A 72 -16.95 -5.29 -6.99
N SER A 73 -16.10 -4.53 -7.70
CA SER A 73 -15.84 -3.10 -7.44
C SER A 73 -15.98 -2.21 -8.67
N VAL A 74 -16.55 -2.72 -9.77
CA VAL A 74 -16.66 -2.02 -11.07
C VAL A 74 -15.30 -1.53 -11.61
N GLY A 75 -14.20 -2.19 -11.20
CA GLY A 75 -12.83 -1.85 -11.61
C GLY A 75 -12.41 -2.60 -12.87
N VAL A 76 -11.32 -2.15 -13.52
CA VAL A 76 -10.82 -2.76 -14.77
C VAL A 76 -9.45 -3.42 -14.63
N ARG A 77 -8.94 -3.56 -13.41
CA ARG A 77 -7.57 -4.04 -13.12
C ARG A 77 -7.48 -5.53 -12.78
N ASP A 78 -8.52 -6.31 -13.03
CA ASP A 78 -8.63 -7.74 -12.73
C ASP A 78 -8.10 -8.68 -13.82
N ASN A 79 -7.71 -8.10 -14.95
CA ASN A 79 -7.10 -8.76 -16.09
C ASN A 79 -5.89 -7.96 -16.59
N THR A 80 -4.83 -8.67 -16.99
CA THR A 80 -3.57 -8.08 -17.50
C THR A 80 -3.77 -7.09 -18.64
N GLU A 81 -4.57 -7.43 -19.65
CA GLU A 81 -4.76 -6.58 -20.83
C GLU A 81 -5.43 -5.26 -20.46
N SER A 82 -6.52 -5.32 -19.70
CA SER A 82 -7.25 -4.12 -19.27
C SER A 82 -6.47 -3.29 -18.25
N HIS A 83 -5.70 -3.94 -17.37
CA HIS A 83 -4.86 -3.24 -16.41
C HIS A 83 -3.69 -2.50 -17.10
N LEU A 84 -3.01 -3.14 -18.07
CA LEU A 84 -1.96 -2.48 -18.86
C LEU A 84 -2.51 -1.30 -19.66
N LYS A 85 -3.71 -1.45 -20.25
CA LYS A 85 -4.39 -0.34 -20.91
C LYS A 85 -4.69 0.81 -19.95
N LEU A 86 -5.15 0.51 -18.73
CA LEU A 86 -5.41 1.54 -17.73
C LEU A 86 -4.12 2.27 -17.31
N LEU A 87 -3.01 1.54 -17.14
CA LEU A 87 -1.70 2.13 -16.83
C LEU A 87 -1.24 3.11 -17.92
N GLU A 88 -1.49 2.79 -19.19
CA GLU A 88 -1.26 3.68 -20.32
C GLU A 88 -2.22 4.90 -20.29
N GLU A 89 -3.52 4.67 -20.11
CA GLU A 89 -4.55 5.73 -20.00
C GLU A 89 -4.24 6.71 -18.87
N HIS A 90 -3.72 6.23 -17.74
CA HIS A 90 -3.32 7.03 -16.57
C HIS A 90 -1.92 7.65 -16.70
N GLY A 91 -1.21 7.40 -17.81
CA GLY A 91 0.07 8.03 -18.13
C GLY A 91 1.29 7.41 -17.44
N TRP A 92 1.18 6.25 -16.79
CA TRP A 92 2.32 5.62 -16.10
C TRP A 92 3.43 5.24 -17.09
N ASN A 93 3.07 4.64 -18.23
CA ASN A 93 4.01 4.21 -19.27
C ASN A 93 4.69 5.38 -19.99
N LYS A 94 4.17 6.61 -19.88
CA LYS A 94 4.80 7.81 -20.44
C LYS A 94 6.10 8.17 -19.71
N TYR A 95 6.14 7.92 -18.40
CA TYR A 95 7.24 8.36 -17.54
C TYR A 95 8.11 7.20 -17.07
N PHE A 96 7.55 5.99 -16.94
CA PHE A 96 8.22 4.89 -16.26
C PHE A 96 8.14 3.58 -17.04
N LYS A 97 9.12 2.72 -16.77
CA LYS A 97 8.93 1.28 -16.98
C LYS A 97 7.92 0.79 -15.96
N VAL A 98 6.98 -0.01 -16.41
CA VAL A 98 5.96 -0.64 -15.56
C VAL A 98 6.07 -2.15 -15.69
N ASP A 99 6.03 -2.83 -14.56
CA ASP A 99 5.99 -4.28 -14.44
C ASP A 99 4.75 -4.70 -13.68
N LEU A 100 3.84 -5.37 -14.38
CA LEU A 100 2.67 -6.00 -13.78
C LEU A 100 3.09 -7.41 -13.33
N MET A 101 3.42 -7.54 -12.06
CA MET A 101 4.27 -8.64 -11.59
C MET A 101 3.61 -10.02 -11.65
N ASP A 102 2.28 -10.07 -11.71
CA ASP A 102 1.46 -11.27 -11.87
C ASP A 102 0.82 -11.38 -13.27
N ALA A 103 1.33 -10.64 -14.25
CA ALA A 103 0.83 -10.71 -15.64
C ALA A 103 0.98 -12.10 -16.24
N GLU A 104 2.00 -12.83 -15.79
CA GLU A 104 2.29 -14.21 -16.16
C GLU A 104 2.53 -15.04 -14.89
N GLY A 105 2.10 -16.31 -14.93
CA GLY A 105 2.34 -17.26 -13.86
C GLY A 105 3.57 -18.15 -14.08
N PRO A 106 3.74 -19.17 -13.21
CA PRO A 106 3.01 -19.34 -11.95
C PRO A 106 3.41 -18.27 -10.92
N ASP A 107 2.50 -17.98 -9.99
CA ASP A 107 2.80 -17.09 -8.85
C ASP A 107 3.93 -17.64 -7.99
N VAL A 108 4.60 -16.75 -7.26
CA VAL A 108 5.54 -17.13 -6.22
C VAL A 108 4.77 -17.31 -4.92
N VAL A 109 4.95 -18.45 -4.26
CA VAL A 109 4.26 -18.78 -3.01
C VAL A 109 5.27 -18.81 -1.88
N TRP A 110 5.16 -17.85 -0.97
CA TRP A 110 6.02 -17.77 0.22
C TRP A 110 5.32 -18.33 1.45
N PRO A 111 6.01 -19.06 2.34
CA PRO A 111 5.45 -19.44 3.62
C PRO A 111 5.27 -18.20 4.50
N VAL A 112 4.20 -18.17 5.30
CA VAL A 112 3.97 -17.15 6.32
C VAL A 112 4.44 -17.70 7.66
N GLU A 113 5.71 -17.49 7.99
CA GLU A 113 6.27 -17.95 9.25
C GLU A 113 5.82 -17.05 10.41
N GLY A 114 5.25 -17.65 11.46
CA GLY A 114 4.79 -16.89 12.63
C GLY A 114 3.57 -15.98 12.38
N GLY A 115 2.85 -16.19 11.26
CA GLY A 115 1.61 -15.50 10.97
C GLY A 115 0.41 -15.96 11.82
N LYS A 116 -0.65 -15.16 11.79
CA LYS A 116 -1.88 -15.37 12.56
C LYS A 116 -2.89 -16.27 11.83
N VAL A 117 -3.08 -16.05 10.54
CA VAL A 117 -4.17 -16.58 9.73
C VAL A 117 -3.63 -17.37 8.53
N LEU A 118 -2.94 -16.70 7.62
CA LEU A 118 -2.45 -17.27 6.37
C LEU A 118 -1.29 -18.24 6.64
N LYS A 119 -1.22 -19.31 5.86
CA LYS A 119 -0.06 -20.24 5.86
C LYS A 119 0.93 -19.94 4.74
N THR A 120 0.43 -19.36 3.66
CA THR A 120 1.23 -18.94 2.51
C THR A 120 0.70 -17.60 1.98
N ASN A 121 1.58 -16.86 1.32
CA ASN A 121 1.23 -15.67 0.55
C ASN A 121 1.62 -15.89 -0.92
N ALA A 122 0.68 -15.68 -1.84
CA ALA A 122 0.91 -15.75 -3.27
C ALA A 122 1.14 -14.35 -3.84
N VAL A 123 2.31 -14.12 -4.42
CA VAL A 123 2.76 -12.82 -4.96
C VAL A 123 3.08 -12.94 -6.44
N GLY A 124 3.01 -11.82 -7.15
CA GLY A 124 3.36 -11.79 -8.57
C GLY A 124 4.80 -12.25 -8.80
N LYS A 125 5.02 -13.17 -9.76
CA LYS A 125 6.30 -13.87 -9.92
C LYS A 125 7.49 -12.93 -10.15
N ASN A 126 7.26 -11.80 -10.81
CA ASN A 126 8.32 -10.87 -11.16
C ASN A 126 8.88 -10.12 -9.94
N ILE A 127 8.27 -10.23 -8.76
CA ILE A 127 8.83 -9.68 -7.51
C ILE A 127 10.27 -10.17 -7.27
N LEU A 128 10.61 -11.38 -7.72
CA LEU A 128 11.93 -11.99 -7.62
C LEU A 128 12.99 -11.34 -8.55
N ASN A 129 12.57 -10.46 -9.46
CA ASN A 129 13.49 -9.74 -10.34
C ASN A 129 14.14 -8.52 -9.68
N TYR A 130 13.75 -8.19 -8.44
CA TYR A 130 14.13 -6.97 -7.75
C TYR A 130 14.97 -7.28 -6.50
N ASP A 131 15.96 -6.43 -6.25
CA ASP A 131 16.90 -6.57 -5.13
C ASP A 131 16.45 -5.76 -3.89
N SER A 132 15.58 -4.79 -4.11
CA SER A 132 15.10 -3.83 -3.12
C SER A 132 13.75 -3.23 -3.52
N MET A 133 13.07 -2.60 -2.56
CA MET A 133 11.75 -2.00 -2.80
C MET A 133 11.62 -0.61 -2.19
N LEU A 134 11.01 0.31 -2.93
CA LEU A 134 10.50 1.58 -2.44
C LEU A 134 8.98 1.53 -2.48
N VAL A 135 8.32 1.70 -1.34
CA VAL A 135 6.87 1.78 -1.25
C VAL A 135 6.46 3.24 -1.18
N LEU A 136 5.77 3.71 -2.22
CA LEU A 136 5.21 5.04 -2.33
C LEU A 136 3.69 4.94 -2.17
N ALA A 137 3.21 5.18 -0.97
CA ALA A 137 1.80 5.09 -0.64
C ALA A 137 1.14 6.47 -0.63
N HIS A 138 -0.05 6.52 -1.20
CA HIS A 138 -0.99 7.60 -0.97
C HIS A 138 -1.86 7.19 0.23
N PHE A 139 -1.58 7.76 1.40
CA PHE A 139 -2.27 7.40 2.63
C PHE A 139 -3.67 8.00 2.65
N LYS A 140 -4.70 7.18 2.86
CA LYS A 140 -6.11 7.60 2.87
C LYS A 140 -7.04 6.55 3.47
N GLY A 141 -8.34 6.83 3.54
CA GLY A 141 -9.33 5.87 3.99
C GLY A 141 -9.50 4.69 3.02
N HIS A 142 -10.13 3.63 3.50
CA HIS A 142 -10.40 2.44 2.70
C HIS A 142 -11.74 1.79 3.08
N PRO A 143 -12.57 1.37 2.10
CA PRO A 143 -13.91 0.84 2.37
C PRO A 143 -13.91 -0.47 3.18
N MET A 144 -12.93 -1.35 2.96
CA MET A 144 -12.81 -2.63 3.67
C MET A 144 -11.78 -2.64 4.81
N GLY A 145 -10.55 -2.18 4.58
CA GLY A 145 -9.47 -2.14 5.58
C GLY A 145 -9.42 -0.89 6.48
N GLY A 146 -10.40 0.03 6.36
CA GLY A 146 -10.45 1.27 7.13
C GLY A 146 -9.51 2.36 6.62
N TYR A 147 -8.26 2.04 6.32
CA TYR A 147 -7.30 2.91 5.65
C TYR A 147 -6.42 2.14 4.66
N GLY A 148 -5.71 2.86 3.80
CA GLY A 148 -4.66 2.36 2.94
C GLY A 148 -3.38 3.14 3.17
N GLY A 149 -2.27 2.43 3.37
CA GLY A 149 -0.93 2.98 3.62
C GLY A 149 0.14 1.99 3.15
N ALA A 150 1.30 2.01 3.81
CA ALA A 150 2.42 1.11 3.53
C ALA A 150 2.01 -0.36 3.67
N LEU A 151 1.32 -0.76 4.76
CA LEU A 151 0.94 -2.15 4.99
C LEU A 151 0.00 -2.68 3.91
N LYS A 152 -0.95 -1.86 3.43
CA LYS A 152 -1.83 -2.25 2.31
C LYS A 152 -1.03 -2.48 1.03
N GLN A 153 -0.06 -1.60 0.73
CA GLN A 153 0.77 -1.75 -0.47
C GLN A 153 1.61 -3.03 -0.44
N LEU A 154 2.17 -3.38 0.72
CA LEU A 154 2.89 -4.63 0.91
C LEU A 154 1.96 -5.85 0.79
N SER A 155 0.83 -5.81 1.50
CA SER A 155 -0.11 -6.92 1.58
C SER A 155 -0.86 -7.15 0.27
N ILE A 156 -1.76 -6.23 -0.08
CA ILE A 156 -2.62 -6.32 -1.26
C ILE A 156 -1.85 -5.96 -2.52
N GLY A 157 -1.00 -4.94 -2.46
CA GLY A 157 -0.33 -4.41 -3.64
C GLY A 157 0.64 -5.40 -4.28
N CYS A 158 1.40 -6.16 -3.49
CA CYS A 158 2.36 -7.15 -3.99
C CYS A 158 1.77 -8.54 -4.24
N ALA A 159 0.66 -8.88 -3.58
CA ALA A 159 -0.04 -10.14 -3.81
C ALA A 159 -0.49 -10.27 -5.27
N SER A 160 -0.46 -11.48 -5.84
CA SER A 160 -1.08 -11.74 -7.15
C SER A 160 -2.61 -11.62 -7.05
N ARG A 161 -3.33 -11.71 -8.17
CA ARG A 161 -4.80 -11.82 -8.14
C ARG A 161 -5.29 -12.94 -7.21
N ALA A 162 -4.70 -14.13 -7.32
CA ALA A 162 -5.04 -15.28 -6.47
C ALA A 162 -4.65 -15.03 -5.00
N GLY A 163 -3.47 -14.43 -4.77
CA GLY A 163 -3.05 -14.02 -3.42
C GLY A 163 -3.98 -13.02 -2.76
N LYS A 164 -4.47 -12.03 -3.51
CA LYS A 164 -5.48 -11.07 -3.02
C LYS A 164 -6.77 -11.78 -2.63
N ALA A 165 -7.26 -12.73 -3.45
CA ALA A 165 -8.44 -13.53 -3.11
C ALA A 165 -8.24 -14.32 -1.80
N LEU A 166 -7.05 -14.91 -1.61
CA LEU A 166 -6.68 -15.59 -0.36
C LEU A 166 -6.63 -14.63 0.84
N ILE A 167 -6.05 -13.44 0.69
CA ILE A 167 -6.01 -12.46 1.78
C ILE A 167 -7.43 -12.03 2.16
N HIS A 168 -8.28 -11.72 1.18
CA HIS A 168 -9.66 -11.32 1.40
C HIS A 168 -10.53 -12.42 2.02
N SER A 169 -10.26 -13.69 1.68
CA SER A 169 -10.99 -14.85 2.21
C SER A 169 -10.31 -15.52 3.41
N ALA A 170 -9.24 -14.93 3.95
CA ALA A 170 -8.43 -15.53 5.02
C ALA A 170 -7.94 -16.96 4.72
N GLY A 171 -7.55 -17.20 3.47
CA GLY A 171 -7.04 -18.47 2.97
C GLY A 171 -8.10 -19.47 2.53
N ALA A 172 -9.39 -19.10 2.55
CA ALA A 172 -10.48 -20.02 2.22
C ALA A 172 -10.67 -20.25 0.72
N SER A 173 -10.34 -19.28 -0.13
CA SER A 173 -10.41 -19.41 -1.59
C SER A 173 -9.44 -18.44 -2.29
N ASP A 174 -8.74 -18.95 -3.30
CA ASP A 174 -7.95 -18.17 -4.25
C ASP A 174 -8.75 -17.80 -5.51
N ASP A 175 -10.02 -18.22 -5.58
CA ASP A 175 -10.91 -17.87 -6.67
C ASP A 175 -11.44 -16.44 -6.50
N ARG A 176 -11.34 -15.67 -7.59
CA ARG A 176 -11.67 -14.24 -7.62
C ARG A 176 -13.16 -13.94 -7.42
N TYR A 177 -14.05 -14.92 -7.56
CA TYR A 177 -15.49 -14.75 -7.36
C TYR A 177 -15.90 -15.28 -6.00
N GLU A 178 -15.47 -16.50 -5.67
CA GLU A 178 -15.82 -17.18 -4.42
C GLU A 178 -15.27 -16.46 -3.17
N CYS A 179 -14.09 -15.80 -3.28
CA CYS A 179 -13.51 -15.07 -2.15
C CYS A 179 -14.42 -13.97 -1.59
N TRP A 180 -15.33 -13.39 -2.41
CA TRP A 180 -16.27 -12.36 -1.95
C TRP A 180 -17.44 -12.94 -1.16
N GLU A 181 -17.89 -14.14 -1.51
CA GLU A 181 -18.89 -14.88 -0.72
C GLU A 181 -18.31 -15.36 0.62
N LYS A 182 -16.99 -15.57 0.66
CA LYS A 182 -16.23 -16.03 1.82
C LYS A 182 -15.35 -14.93 2.43
N HIS A 183 -15.70 -13.67 2.23
CA HIS A 183 -14.86 -12.56 2.70
C HIS A 183 -14.68 -12.65 4.23
N ALA A 184 -13.44 -12.53 4.68
CA ALA A 184 -13.07 -12.60 6.08
C ALA A 184 -13.68 -11.43 6.88
N SER A 185 -13.89 -11.64 8.18
CA SER A 185 -14.47 -10.61 9.04
C SER A 185 -13.53 -9.41 9.20
N HIS A 186 -14.05 -8.30 9.73
CA HIS A 186 -13.25 -7.12 10.11
C HIS A 186 -12.20 -7.40 11.22
N ILE A 187 -12.10 -8.64 11.73
CA ILE A 187 -11.03 -9.05 12.64
C ILE A 187 -9.98 -9.86 11.85
N ILE A 188 -10.43 -10.89 11.13
CA ILE A 188 -9.52 -11.83 10.46
C ILE A 188 -8.89 -11.23 9.20
N PHE A 189 -9.59 -10.36 8.47
CA PHE A 189 -9.06 -9.73 7.27
C PHE A 189 -7.81 -8.86 7.56
N PRO A 190 -7.83 -7.94 8.56
CA PRO A 190 -6.62 -7.24 9.01
C PRO A 190 -5.44 -8.16 9.40
N GLU A 191 -5.71 -9.28 10.07
CA GLU A 191 -4.66 -10.24 10.44
C GLU A 191 -4.06 -10.94 9.21
N ALA A 192 -4.90 -11.35 8.26
CA ALA A 192 -4.44 -11.88 6.97
C ALA A 192 -3.65 -10.84 6.16
N MET A 193 -4.03 -9.55 6.26
CA MET A 193 -3.25 -8.48 5.64
C MET A 193 -1.86 -8.36 6.25
N ALA A 194 -1.76 -8.40 7.59
CA ALA A 194 -0.50 -8.35 8.31
C ALA A 194 0.41 -9.53 7.93
N ASP A 195 -0.13 -10.74 7.86
CA ASP A 195 0.57 -11.95 7.43
C ASP A 195 1.18 -11.80 6.02
N ALA A 196 0.41 -11.30 5.06
CA ALA A 196 0.90 -11.08 3.71
C ALA A 196 1.95 -9.96 3.63
N ALA A 197 1.76 -8.86 4.37
CA ALA A 197 2.75 -7.79 4.44
C ALA A 197 4.09 -8.29 5.00
N LYS A 198 4.04 -9.15 6.03
CA LYS A 198 5.22 -9.74 6.66
C LYS A 198 6.12 -10.43 5.65
N THR A 199 5.57 -11.26 4.74
CA THR A 199 6.41 -12.00 3.79
C THR A 199 7.18 -11.07 2.85
N VAL A 200 6.60 -9.91 2.49
CA VAL A 200 7.27 -8.92 1.64
C VAL A 200 8.36 -8.18 2.42
N VAL A 201 8.10 -7.81 3.67
CA VAL A 201 9.12 -7.20 4.55
C VAL A 201 10.29 -8.16 4.77
N ASP A 202 10.01 -9.44 5.01
CA ASP A 202 11.05 -10.46 5.21
C ASP A 202 11.87 -10.67 3.93
N HIS A 203 11.23 -10.68 2.75
CA HIS A 203 11.91 -10.82 1.47
C HIS A 203 12.89 -9.66 1.19
N PHE A 204 12.46 -8.43 1.43
CA PHE A 204 13.28 -7.22 1.22
C PHE A 204 13.95 -6.71 2.51
N LYS A 205 14.17 -7.57 3.51
CA LYS A 205 14.65 -7.16 4.82
C LYS A 205 15.95 -6.35 4.74
N GLY A 206 15.90 -5.13 5.30
CA GLY A 206 17.01 -4.17 5.28
C GLY A 206 17.25 -3.48 3.94
N LYS A 207 16.38 -3.72 2.95
CA LYS A 207 16.44 -3.19 1.58
C LYS A 207 15.08 -2.66 1.12
N ILE A 208 14.31 -2.12 2.06
CA ILE A 208 12.98 -1.56 1.80
C ILE A 208 12.81 -0.23 2.52
N ALA A 209 12.14 0.72 1.86
CA ALA A 209 11.82 2.04 2.39
C ALA A 209 10.36 2.41 2.11
N PHE A 210 9.79 3.25 2.98
CA PHE A 210 8.37 3.63 2.92
C PHE A 210 8.24 5.14 2.90
N ILE A 211 7.39 5.64 2.01
CA ILE A 211 6.93 7.02 1.98
C ILE A 211 5.41 7.03 1.90
N ASN A 212 4.77 7.71 2.85
CA ASN A 212 3.33 7.93 2.87
C ASN A 212 3.07 9.40 2.55
N VAL A 213 2.18 9.67 1.59
CA VAL A 213 1.72 11.02 1.25
C VAL A 213 0.28 11.17 1.69
N MET A 214 0.01 12.14 2.57
CA MET A 214 -1.31 12.43 3.13
C MET A 214 -1.89 13.67 2.44
N LYS A 215 -2.28 13.50 1.18
CA LYS A 215 -2.86 14.51 0.29
C LYS A 215 -4.23 14.02 -0.19
N ASN A 216 -5.14 14.89 -0.64
CA ASN A 216 -6.47 14.51 -1.16
C ASN A 216 -7.18 13.46 -0.28
N LEU A 217 -7.24 13.71 1.03
CA LEU A 217 -7.65 12.75 2.04
C LEU A 217 -9.17 12.47 2.01
N SER A 218 -9.56 11.47 1.23
CA SER A 218 -10.90 10.88 1.19
C SER A 218 -10.98 9.64 2.08
N VAL A 219 -12.21 9.28 2.49
CA VAL A 219 -12.49 7.99 3.13
C VAL A 219 -12.42 6.82 2.14
N ASP A 220 -12.49 7.08 0.84
CA ASP A 220 -12.41 6.09 -0.22
C ASP A 220 -11.01 6.03 -0.83
N CYS A 221 -10.55 4.79 -1.07
CA CYS A 221 -9.20 4.54 -1.53
C CYS A 221 -9.05 4.80 -3.05
N ASP A 222 -7.81 4.92 -3.52
CA ASP A 222 -7.48 5.04 -4.95
C ASP A 222 -7.93 3.82 -5.77
N CYS A 223 -8.26 2.70 -5.11
CA CYS A 223 -8.80 1.50 -5.75
C CYS A 223 -10.30 1.57 -6.05
N CYS A 224 -11.01 2.59 -5.57
CA CYS A 224 -12.43 2.77 -5.82
C CYS A 224 -12.63 3.46 -7.18
N ALA A 225 -13.49 2.90 -8.04
CA ALA A 225 -13.84 3.52 -9.32
C ALA A 225 -14.59 4.86 -9.15
N VAL A 226 -15.40 4.95 -8.09
CA VAL A 226 -16.04 6.19 -7.64
C VAL A 226 -15.59 6.42 -6.20
N ALA A 227 -14.86 7.50 -5.95
CA ALA A 227 -14.39 7.87 -4.63
C ALA A 227 -15.07 9.15 -4.17
N GLU A 228 -15.43 9.23 -2.89
CA GLU A 228 -15.83 10.49 -2.25
C GLU A 228 -14.73 11.55 -2.44
N ASP A 229 -15.13 12.82 -2.56
CA ASP A 229 -14.20 13.94 -2.51
C ASP A 229 -13.40 13.95 -1.20
N PRO A 230 -12.22 14.62 -1.16
CA PRO A 230 -11.45 14.73 0.07
C PRO A 230 -12.29 15.29 1.22
N CYS A 231 -12.40 14.49 2.27
CA CYS A 231 -13.12 14.86 3.49
C CYS A 231 -12.27 15.70 4.43
N MET A 232 -10.94 15.67 4.28
CA MET A 232 -9.97 16.41 5.09
C MET A 232 -9.00 17.19 4.21
N LYS A 233 -8.46 18.29 4.75
CA LYS A 233 -7.28 18.96 4.17
C LYS A 233 -6.05 18.06 4.17
N ASP A 234 -5.16 18.33 3.24
CA ASP A 234 -3.85 17.69 3.18
C ASP A 234 -3.05 17.94 4.47
N ILE A 235 -2.27 16.94 4.88
CA ILE A 235 -1.49 16.99 6.13
C ILE A 235 0.02 17.11 5.86
N GLY A 236 0.56 16.31 4.94
CA GLY A 236 1.99 16.28 4.64
C GLY A 236 2.47 14.94 4.10
N MET A 237 3.77 14.70 4.18
CA MET A 237 4.43 13.46 3.76
C MET A 237 5.31 12.90 4.87
N LEU A 238 5.38 11.59 4.96
CA LEU A 238 6.15 10.86 5.95
C LEU A 238 7.12 9.90 5.26
N ALA A 239 8.27 9.64 5.89
CA ALA A 239 9.17 8.57 5.48
C ALA A 239 9.68 7.76 6.68
N SER A 240 9.76 6.44 6.51
CA SER A 240 10.34 5.52 7.50
C SER A 240 10.93 4.27 6.86
N LEU A 241 11.70 3.52 7.63
CA LEU A 241 12.13 2.14 7.33
C LEU A 241 11.23 1.10 7.99
N ASP A 242 10.23 1.55 8.77
CA ASP A 242 9.29 0.70 9.48
C ASP A 242 7.87 0.97 8.95
N PRO A 243 7.21 -0.02 8.31
CA PRO A 243 5.91 0.17 7.70
C PRO A 243 4.77 0.29 8.72
N VAL A 244 4.94 -0.25 9.93
CA VAL A 244 3.95 -0.13 11.00
C VAL A 244 4.04 1.27 11.61
N ALA A 245 5.26 1.75 11.87
CA ALA A 245 5.50 3.07 12.44
C ALA A 245 4.97 4.20 11.54
N ILE A 246 5.21 4.13 10.23
CA ILE A 246 4.77 5.18 9.29
C ILE A 246 3.24 5.23 9.15
N ASP A 247 2.57 4.08 9.11
CA ASP A 247 1.11 4.02 9.04
C ASP A 247 0.48 4.46 10.38
N GLN A 248 1.05 4.06 11.52
CA GLN A 248 0.65 4.54 12.84
C GLN A 248 0.80 6.07 12.96
N ALA A 249 1.93 6.62 12.50
CA ALA A 249 2.14 8.06 12.51
C ALA A 249 1.12 8.82 11.64
N CYS A 250 0.73 8.26 10.48
CA CYS A 250 -0.33 8.84 9.66
C CYS A 250 -1.69 8.86 10.39
N ILE A 251 -2.06 7.77 11.06
CA ILE A 251 -3.28 7.71 11.88
C ILE A 251 -3.24 8.78 12.98
N ASP A 252 -2.13 8.87 13.71
CA ASP A 252 -1.99 9.81 14.82
C ASP A 252 -2.06 11.27 14.34
N LEU A 253 -1.50 11.59 13.17
CA LEU A 253 -1.64 12.91 12.56
C LEU A 253 -3.10 13.23 12.18
N VAL A 254 -3.86 12.27 11.65
CA VAL A 254 -5.30 12.47 11.41
C VAL A 254 -6.04 12.67 12.75
N TRP A 255 -5.70 11.90 13.78
CA TRP A 255 -6.47 11.89 15.03
C TRP A 255 -6.30 13.21 15.80
N ASN A 256 -5.09 13.76 15.71
CA ASN A 256 -4.68 15.03 16.32
C ASN A 256 -4.89 16.25 15.41
N SER A 257 -5.45 16.08 14.21
CA SER A 257 -5.79 17.21 13.33
C SER A 257 -6.90 18.08 13.95
N ASP A 258 -6.92 19.38 13.64
CA ASP A 258 -8.03 20.28 14.00
C ASP A 258 -9.11 20.35 12.89
N ASP A 259 -8.90 19.67 11.77
CA ASP A 259 -9.85 19.64 10.66
C ASP A 259 -11.11 18.85 11.04
N PRO A 260 -12.34 19.41 10.89
CA PRO A 260 -13.58 18.71 11.23
C PRO A 260 -13.80 17.44 10.41
N GLY A 261 -13.22 17.35 9.21
CA GLY A 261 -13.22 16.15 8.38
C GLY A 261 -12.62 14.92 9.04
N LYS A 262 -11.79 15.10 10.08
CA LYS A 262 -11.16 13.99 10.81
C LYS A 262 -12.18 13.03 11.38
N GLU A 263 -13.37 13.49 11.77
CA GLU A 263 -14.36 12.61 12.38
C GLU A 263 -14.97 11.64 11.36
N HIS A 264 -15.13 12.06 10.09
CA HIS A 264 -15.54 11.17 9.00
C HIS A 264 -14.46 10.14 8.67
N PHE A 265 -13.19 10.58 8.60
CA PHE A 265 -12.06 9.67 8.41
C PHE A 265 -11.92 8.67 9.56
N LYS A 266 -12.06 9.15 10.81
CA LYS A 266 -12.03 8.32 12.01
C LYS A 266 -13.11 7.26 12.01
N GLU A 267 -14.35 7.65 11.68
CA GLU A 267 -15.46 6.72 11.55
C GLU A 267 -15.11 5.59 10.58
N ARG A 268 -14.60 5.93 9.38
CA ARG A 268 -14.22 4.93 8.38
C ARG A 268 -13.19 3.93 8.90
N VAL A 269 -12.17 4.40 9.62
CA VAL A 269 -11.14 3.52 10.17
C VAL A 269 -11.71 2.64 11.29
N ILE A 270 -12.48 3.22 12.20
CA ILE A 270 -12.99 2.52 13.39
C ILE A 270 -14.07 1.49 13.00
N SER A 271 -15.02 1.86 12.13
CA SER A 271 -16.11 0.97 11.73
C SER A 271 -15.65 -0.25 10.91
N ARG A 272 -14.43 -0.19 10.37
CA ARG A 272 -13.77 -1.29 9.65
C ARG A 272 -12.66 -1.98 10.45
N ASN A 273 -12.49 -1.60 11.72
CA ASN A 273 -11.43 -2.11 12.59
C ASN A 273 -10.02 -1.94 11.98
N GLY A 274 -9.78 -0.84 11.26
CA GLY A 274 -8.57 -0.65 10.47
C GLY A 274 -7.28 -0.64 11.30
N LEU A 275 -7.34 -0.11 12.53
CA LEU A 275 -6.20 -0.10 13.46
C LEU A 275 -5.68 -1.50 13.78
N HIS A 276 -6.53 -2.51 13.67
CA HIS A 276 -6.15 -3.90 13.96
C HIS A 276 -5.09 -4.45 13.00
N THR A 277 -4.96 -3.89 11.80
CA THR A 277 -3.86 -4.26 10.89
C THR A 277 -2.50 -3.86 11.48
N LEU A 278 -2.42 -2.70 12.16
CA LEU A 278 -1.20 -2.25 12.83
C LEU A 278 -0.87 -3.13 14.04
N GLU A 279 -1.88 -3.45 14.85
CA GLU A 279 -1.75 -4.33 16.01
C GLU A 279 -1.26 -5.71 15.61
N ALA A 280 -1.92 -6.33 14.63
CA ALA A 280 -1.55 -7.65 14.15
C ALA A 280 -0.13 -7.66 13.53
N ALA A 281 0.22 -6.62 12.77
CA ALA A 281 1.55 -6.49 12.16
C ALA A 281 2.66 -6.31 13.21
N GLU A 282 2.42 -5.53 14.27
CA GLU A 282 3.36 -5.41 15.39
C GLU A 282 3.51 -6.74 16.14
N GLU A 283 2.41 -7.43 16.46
CA GLU A 283 2.41 -8.71 17.18
C GLU A 283 3.23 -9.79 16.48
N ILE A 284 3.21 -9.84 15.14
CA ILE A 284 3.98 -10.81 14.34
C ILE A 284 5.36 -10.28 13.91
N GLY A 285 5.78 -9.12 14.42
CA GLY A 285 7.13 -8.57 14.23
C GLY A 285 7.41 -7.95 12.87
N VAL A 286 6.40 -7.41 12.18
CA VAL A 286 6.58 -6.66 10.91
C VAL A 286 7.23 -5.29 11.17
N GLY A 287 6.93 -4.68 12.30
CA GLY A 287 7.39 -3.35 12.67
C GLY A 287 6.92 -2.96 14.06
N SER A 288 7.05 -1.69 14.41
CA SER A 288 6.71 -1.14 15.72
C SER A 288 5.68 -0.02 15.59
N ARG A 289 4.65 -0.03 16.44
CA ARG A 289 3.74 1.12 16.61
C ARG A 289 4.36 2.22 17.45
N ASP A 290 5.43 1.94 18.21
CA ASP A 290 6.19 2.96 18.93
C ASP A 290 7.20 3.64 18.01
N TYR A 291 7.07 4.95 17.87
CA TYR A 291 7.87 5.76 16.95
C TYR A 291 8.26 7.13 17.53
N GLU A 292 9.27 7.73 16.93
CA GLU A 292 9.68 9.13 17.13
C GLU A 292 9.36 9.91 15.84
N LEU A 293 8.49 10.92 15.96
CA LEU A 293 8.19 11.83 14.85
C LEU A 293 9.24 12.94 14.78
N ILE A 294 9.87 13.10 13.63
CA ILE A 294 10.91 14.10 13.39
C ILE A 294 10.43 15.04 12.27
N GLU A 295 9.98 16.24 12.62
CA GLU A 295 9.53 17.26 11.68
C GLU A 295 10.73 17.96 11.00
N LEU A 296 10.62 18.21 9.69
CA LEU A 296 11.66 18.77 8.82
C LEU A 296 11.35 20.19 8.35
#